data_AF-A0A1F9LHL5-F1
#
_entry.id   AF-A0A1F9LHL5-F1
#
_cell.length_a   1.000
_cell.length_b   1.000
_cell.length_c   1.000
_cell.angle_alpha   90.00
_cell.angle_beta   90.00
_cell.angle_gamma   90.00
#
_symmetry.space_group_name_H-M   'P 1'
#
loop_
_entity.id
_entity.type
_entity.pdbx_description
1 polymer ?
#
loop_
_entity_poly.entity_id
_entity_poly.type
_entity_poly.pdbx_seq_one_letter_code
_entity_poly.pdbx_strand_id
1 'polypeptide(L)'
;MNDSGTLVKTLLELPVFQTEWVLWLLLGLSVASIGVILERLVFYRRHRVDVEALRKDFGAALDRGDFAAAAEGLRRHDALETNVVLLGLQAYAKGPESVEDLLAGALGRERARYERRLNFLATLASNAPYIGLFGTVLGIIRSFRDLSTNMAEASSAVMAGIAEALIATAVGLLVAIPAVVAFNYFKAIVKDAATDCQLLSRTLLAQLKAADLPASSAAKRD
;
A
#
# COMPACT_ATOMS: atom_id res chain seq x y z
N MET A 1 8.91 50.04 7.48
CA MET A 1 8.06 49.53 6.38
C MET A 1 8.94 49.06 5.22
N ASN A 2 9.80 48.05 5.44
CA ASN A 2 10.75 47.59 4.40
C ASN A 2 11.31 46.16 4.63
N ASP A 3 10.53 45.23 5.20
CA ASP A 3 11.03 43.87 5.49
C ASP A 3 10.66 42.84 4.40
N SER A 4 9.67 43.14 3.55
CA SER A 4 9.23 42.23 2.48
C SER A 4 10.28 42.06 1.38
N GLY A 5 11.17 43.05 1.18
CA GLY A 5 12.24 42.97 0.19
C GLY A 5 13.44 42.13 0.65
N THR A 6 13.63 41.95 1.96
CA THR A 6 14.76 41.21 2.54
C THR A 6 14.54 39.71 2.39
N LEU A 7 13.37 39.21 2.79
CA LEU A 7 13.05 37.78 2.75
C LEU A 7 13.05 37.22 1.33
N VAL A 8 12.46 37.94 0.37
CA VAL A 8 12.42 37.50 -1.03
C VAL A 8 13.83 37.40 -1.61
N LYS A 9 14.71 38.37 -1.32
CA LYS A 9 16.11 38.34 -1.77
C LYS A 9 16.88 37.19 -1.12
N THR A 10 16.77 37.01 0.19
CA THR A 10 17.41 35.90 0.91
C THR A 10 16.96 34.54 0.37
N LEU A 11 15.67 34.39 0.01
CA LEU A 11 15.17 33.17 -0.61
C LEU A 11 15.78 32.95 -2.00
N LEU A 12 15.78 33.96 -2.87
CA LEU A 12 16.31 33.86 -4.24
C LEU A 12 17.80 33.51 -4.34
N GLU A 13 18.57 33.77 -3.28
CA GLU A 13 20.00 33.42 -3.17
C GLU A 13 20.25 31.97 -2.75
N LEU A 14 19.20 31.23 -2.34
CA LEU A 14 19.35 29.83 -1.93
C LEU A 14 19.68 28.92 -3.13
N PRO A 15 20.56 27.92 -2.96
CA PRO A 15 20.91 26.95 -4.01
C PRO A 15 19.73 26.04 -4.43
N VAL A 16 18.61 26.08 -3.69
CA VAL A 16 17.38 25.31 -3.96
C VAL A 16 16.71 25.74 -5.28
N PHE A 17 17.03 26.91 -5.84
CA PHE A 17 16.42 27.43 -7.08
C PHE A 17 16.94 26.81 -8.39
N GLN A 18 17.75 25.76 -8.32
CA GLN A 18 18.16 25.00 -9.50
C GLN A 18 17.12 23.93 -9.85
N THR A 19 16.64 23.86 -11.10
CA THR A 19 15.62 22.88 -11.51
C THR A 19 16.15 21.43 -11.55
N GLU A 20 17.46 21.25 -11.74
CA GLU A 20 18.09 19.95 -12.00
C GLU A 20 17.95 18.96 -10.84
N TRP A 21 18.08 19.42 -9.59
CA TRP A 21 17.98 18.51 -8.44
C TRP A 21 16.57 17.94 -8.28
N VAL A 22 15.53 18.68 -8.70
CA VAL A 22 14.14 18.21 -8.69
C VAL A 22 13.99 17.03 -9.65
N LEU A 23 14.59 17.10 -10.84
CA LEU A 23 14.58 16.01 -11.81
C LEU A 23 15.33 14.78 -11.29
N TRP A 24 16.52 14.97 -10.69
CA TRP A 24 17.27 13.87 -10.08
C TRP A 24 16.51 13.22 -8.92
N LEU A 25 15.83 14.02 -8.09
CA LEU A 25 14.96 13.53 -7.03
C LEU A 25 13.80 12.70 -7.60
N LEU A 26 13.07 13.24 -8.59
CA LEU A 26 11.96 12.53 -9.23
C LEU A 26 12.42 11.23 -9.90
N LEU A 27 13.59 11.24 -10.55
CA LEU A 27 14.19 10.05 -11.13
C LEU A 27 14.51 8.99 -10.07
N GLY A 28 15.13 9.40 -8.95
CA GLY A 28 15.40 8.50 -7.83
C GLY A 28 14.11 7.90 -7.22
N LEU A 29 13.08 8.73 -7.05
CA LEU A 29 11.76 8.28 -6.58
C LEU A 29 11.08 7.33 -7.59
N SER A 30 11.27 7.54 -8.89
CA SER A 30 10.78 6.65 -9.95
C SER A 30 11.39 5.26 -9.84
N VAL A 31 12.72 5.18 -9.71
CA VAL A 31 13.44 3.91 -9.56
C VAL A 31 13.01 3.19 -8.28
N ALA A 32 12.89 3.92 -7.17
CA ALA A 32 12.39 3.37 -5.92
C ALA A 32 10.95 2.84 -6.05
N SER A 33 10.07 3.59 -6.74
CA SER A 33 8.69 3.17 -7.04
C SER A 33 8.64 1.86 -7.80
N ILE A 34 9.38 1.76 -8.90
CA ILE A 34 9.45 0.54 -9.71
C ILE A 34 9.98 -0.63 -8.89
N GLY A 35 11.02 -0.42 -8.07
CA GLY A 35 11.54 -1.44 -7.16
C GLY A 35 10.48 -1.97 -6.19
N VAL A 36 9.69 -1.08 -5.57
CA VAL A 36 8.58 -1.46 -4.69
C VAL A 36 7.49 -2.19 -5.47
N ILE A 37 7.14 -1.74 -6.68
CA ILE A 37 6.12 -2.37 -7.52
C ILE A 37 6.51 -3.81 -7.86
N LEU A 38 7.76 -4.04 -8.28
CA LEU A 38 8.25 -5.38 -8.62
C LEU A 38 8.31 -6.29 -7.40
N GLU A 39 8.83 -5.81 -6.28
CA GLU A 39 8.85 -6.59 -5.03
C GLU A 39 7.44 -6.98 -4.59
N ARG A 40 6.50 -6.04 -4.62
CA ARG A 40 5.09 -6.30 -4.26
C ARG A 40 4.44 -7.27 -5.24
N LEU A 41 4.69 -7.14 -6.54
CA LEU A 41 4.16 -8.06 -7.54
C LEU A 41 4.63 -9.49 -7.28
N VAL A 42 5.92 -9.69 -7.00
CA VAL A 42 6.47 -11.01 -6.66
C VAL A 42 5.89 -11.51 -5.33
N PHE A 43 5.79 -10.64 -4.32
CA PHE A 43 5.22 -10.97 -3.02
C PHE A 43 3.79 -11.50 -3.17
N TYR A 44 2.88 -10.75 -3.79
CA TYR A 44 1.49 -11.19 -3.96
C TYR A 44 1.37 -12.43 -4.84
N ARG A 45 2.18 -12.55 -5.90
CA ARG A 45 2.15 -13.77 -6.74
C ARG A 45 2.60 -15.01 -5.97
N ARG A 46 3.57 -14.87 -5.07
CA ARG A 46 4.10 -15.98 -4.26
C ARG A 46 3.15 -16.42 -3.14
N HIS A 47 2.35 -15.51 -2.60
CA HIS A 47 1.42 -15.77 -1.48
C HIS A 47 -0.04 -15.89 -1.95
N ARG A 48 -0.28 -16.14 -3.24
CA ARG A 48 -1.63 -16.41 -3.76
C ARG A 48 -2.03 -17.84 -3.45
N VAL A 49 -3.28 -18.00 -3.03
CA VAL A 49 -3.93 -19.29 -2.82
C VAL A 49 -5.25 -19.33 -3.59
N ASP A 50 -5.64 -20.51 -4.04
CA ASP A 50 -6.98 -20.73 -4.57
C ASP A 50 -7.96 -20.80 -3.40
N VAL A 51 -8.61 -19.67 -3.12
CA VAL A 51 -9.52 -19.53 -1.98
C VAL A 51 -10.74 -20.44 -2.10
N GLU A 52 -11.24 -20.69 -3.31
CA GLU A 52 -12.43 -21.52 -3.49
C GLU A 52 -12.10 -22.99 -3.23
N ALA A 53 -10.96 -23.47 -3.75
CA ALA A 53 -10.45 -24.80 -3.43
C ALA A 53 -10.15 -24.93 -1.92
N LEU A 54 -9.47 -23.92 -1.35
CA LEU A 54 -9.16 -23.86 0.07
C LEU A 54 -10.42 -23.94 0.93
N ARG A 55 -11.44 -23.15 0.61
CA ARG A 55 -12.73 -23.12 1.33
C ARG A 55 -13.43 -24.47 1.27
N LYS A 56 -13.44 -25.12 0.11
CA LYS A 56 -14.06 -26.44 -0.07
C LYS A 56 -13.37 -27.50 0.76
N ASP A 57 -12.04 -27.57 0.69
CA ASP A 57 -11.25 -28.57 1.44
C ASP A 57 -11.29 -28.31 2.95
N PHE A 58 -11.19 -27.04 3.34
CA PHE A 58 -11.29 -26.60 4.73
C PHE A 58 -12.67 -26.89 5.32
N GLY A 59 -13.74 -26.50 4.63
CA GLY A 59 -15.12 -26.77 5.04
C GLY A 59 -15.38 -28.27 5.20
N ALA A 60 -14.97 -29.07 4.22
CA ALA A 60 -15.14 -30.52 4.30
C ALA A 60 -14.37 -31.16 5.47
N ALA A 61 -13.20 -30.64 5.83
CA ALA A 61 -12.46 -31.11 7.00
C ALA A 61 -13.15 -30.71 8.32
N LEU A 62 -13.68 -29.49 8.41
CA LEU A 62 -14.44 -29.03 9.57
C LEU A 62 -15.76 -29.81 9.75
N ASP A 63 -16.47 -30.11 8.67
CA ASP A 63 -17.72 -30.89 8.73
C ASP A 63 -17.50 -32.32 9.27
N ARG A 64 -16.29 -32.87 9.08
CA ARG A 64 -15.87 -34.16 9.66
C ARG A 64 -15.36 -34.05 11.10
N GLY A 65 -15.26 -32.84 11.66
CA GLY A 65 -14.66 -32.59 12.98
C GLY A 65 -13.14 -32.78 13.02
N ASP A 66 -12.48 -32.92 11.86
CA ASP A 66 -11.04 -33.17 11.78
C ASP A 66 -10.26 -31.85 11.69
N PHE A 67 -10.18 -31.16 12.82
CA PHE A 67 -9.45 -29.89 12.94
C PHE A 67 -7.94 -30.05 12.70
N ALA A 68 -7.38 -31.24 12.93
CA ALA A 68 -5.97 -31.51 12.68
C ALA A 68 -5.66 -31.57 11.18
N ALA A 69 -6.46 -32.29 10.40
CA ALA A 69 -6.33 -32.32 8.94
C ALA A 69 -6.57 -30.94 8.33
N ALA A 70 -7.55 -30.19 8.84
CA ALA A 70 -7.78 -28.81 8.42
C ALA A 70 -6.53 -27.94 8.64
N ALA A 71 -5.89 -28.03 9.82
CA ALA A 71 -4.69 -27.24 10.14
C ALA A 71 -3.52 -27.58 9.22
N GLU A 72 -3.34 -28.86 8.91
CA GLU A 72 -2.26 -29.31 8.03
C GLU A 72 -2.46 -28.86 6.57
N GLY A 73 -3.71 -28.82 6.10
CA GLY A 73 -4.05 -28.24 4.79
C GLY A 73 -3.69 -26.75 4.71
N LEU A 74 -3.99 -25.98 5.76
CA LEU A 74 -3.67 -24.55 5.81
C LEU A 74 -2.15 -24.28 5.86
N ARG A 75 -1.37 -25.11 6.56
CA ARG A 75 0.10 -24.95 6.71
C ARG A 75 0.87 -25.05 5.39
N ARG A 76 0.30 -25.65 4.36
CA ARG A 76 0.95 -25.82 3.05
C ARG A 76 1.08 -24.51 2.27
N HIS A 77 0.35 -23.48 2.66
CA HIS A 77 0.34 -22.19 1.99
C HIS A 77 0.67 -21.06 2.98
N ASP A 78 1.63 -20.21 2.63
CA ASP A 78 1.85 -18.92 3.30
C ASP A 78 1.01 -17.87 2.55
N ALA A 79 -0.25 -17.72 2.96
CA ALA A 79 -1.20 -16.77 2.41
C ALA A 79 -1.93 -16.05 3.56
N LEU A 80 -2.54 -14.90 3.27
CA LEU A 80 -3.23 -14.09 4.29
C LEU A 80 -4.33 -14.94 4.95
N GLU A 81 -5.12 -15.61 4.13
CA GLU A 81 -6.24 -16.48 4.45
C GLU A 81 -5.84 -17.64 5.33
N THR A 82 -4.79 -18.37 4.92
CA THR A 82 -4.34 -19.55 5.64
C THR A 82 -3.72 -19.19 6.99
N ASN A 83 -2.89 -18.14 7.04
CA ASN A 83 -2.24 -17.72 8.29
C ASN A 83 -3.23 -17.26 9.35
N VAL A 84 -4.26 -16.49 8.94
CA VAL A 84 -5.30 -16.01 9.86
C VAL A 84 -6.12 -17.16 10.41
N VAL A 85 -6.67 -17.99 9.52
CA VAL A 85 -7.59 -19.07 9.90
C VAL A 85 -6.86 -20.17 10.66
N LEU A 86 -5.60 -20.46 10.33
CA LEU A 86 -4.77 -21.41 11.05
C LEU A 86 -4.58 -21.02 12.51
N LEU A 87 -4.40 -19.72 12.81
CA LEU A 87 -4.26 -19.27 14.20
C LEU A 87 -5.55 -19.50 15.00
N GLY A 88 -6.70 -19.14 14.43
CA GLY A 88 -7.99 -19.39 15.08
C GLY A 88 -8.25 -20.87 15.27
N LEU A 89 -7.93 -21.68 14.25
CA LEU A 89 -8.07 -23.12 14.29
C LEU A 89 -7.17 -23.77 15.35
N GLN A 90 -5.93 -23.31 15.54
CA GLN A 90 -5.05 -23.82 16.60
C GLN A 90 -5.54 -23.46 18.01
N ALA A 91 -6.36 -22.41 18.13
CA ALA A 91 -6.95 -21.96 19.38
C ALA A 91 -8.38 -22.46 19.60
N TYR A 92 -8.89 -23.40 18.79
CA TYR A 92 -10.28 -23.84 18.81
C TYR A 92 -10.80 -24.26 20.20
N ALA A 93 -9.93 -24.83 21.05
CA ALA A 93 -10.27 -25.26 22.40
C ALA A 93 -10.53 -24.11 23.40
N LYS A 94 -10.21 -22.86 23.05
CA LYS A 94 -10.40 -21.68 23.92
C LYS A 94 -11.83 -21.11 23.90
N GLY A 95 -12.73 -21.76 23.17
CA GLY A 95 -14.11 -21.32 22.97
C GLY A 95 -14.27 -20.31 21.83
N PRO A 96 -15.49 -20.16 21.30
CA PRO A 96 -15.75 -19.40 20.08
C PRO A 96 -15.45 -17.90 20.21
N GLU A 97 -15.72 -17.28 21.36
CA GLU A 97 -15.45 -15.85 21.60
C GLU A 97 -13.94 -15.55 21.57
N SER A 98 -13.14 -16.34 22.31
CA SER A 98 -11.68 -16.20 22.30
C SER A 98 -11.08 -16.39 20.91
N VAL A 99 -11.63 -17.31 20.12
CA VAL A 99 -11.18 -17.57 18.75
C VAL A 99 -11.53 -16.40 17.83
N GLU A 100 -12.71 -15.79 18.00
CA GLU A 100 -13.14 -14.61 17.24
C GLU A 100 -12.19 -13.42 17.43
N ASP A 101 -11.81 -13.13 18.67
CA ASP A 101 -10.83 -12.08 18.99
C ASP A 101 -9.45 -12.37 18.40
N LEU A 102 -8.99 -13.62 18.46
CA LEU A 102 -7.71 -14.04 17.89
C LEU A 102 -7.70 -13.92 16.35
N LEU A 103 -8.79 -14.28 15.69
CA LEU A 103 -8.96 -14.13 14.24
C LEU A 103 -8.93 -12.66 13.83
N ALA A 104 -9.63 -11.78 14.56
CA ALA A 104 -9.62 -10.35 14.29
C ALA A 104 -8.21 -9.74 14.45
N GLY A 105 -7.50 -10.10 15.52
CA GLY A 105 -6.11 -9.68 15.74
C GLY A 105 -5.14 -10.20 14.68
N ALA A 106 -5.30 -11.45 14.25
CA ALA A 106 -4.49 -12.05 13.19
C ALA A 106 -4.74 -11.37 11.84
N LEU A 107 -6.00 -11.11 11.49
CA LEU A 107 -6.36 -10.41 10.27
C LEU A 107 -5.73 -9.02 10.22
N GLY A 108 -5.78 -8.27 11.33
CA GLY A 108 -5.12 -6.96 11.42
C GLY A 108 -3.61 -7.05 11.17
N ARG A 109 -2.95 -8.04 11.78
CA ARG A 109 -1.49 -8.26 11.64
C ARG A 109 -1.09 -8.66 10.21
N GLU A 110 -1.77 -9.66 9.63
CA GLU A 110 -1.47 -10.13 8.27
C GLU A 110 -1.83 -9.08 7.22
N ARG A 111 -2.94 -8.34 7.41
CA ARG A 111 -3.25 -7.20 6.56
C ARG A 111 -2.15 -6.15 6.58
N ALA A 112 -1.62 -5.80 7.76
CA ALA A 112 -0.50 -4.86 7.86
C ALA A 112 0.78 -5.38 7.17
N ARG A 113 1.05 -6.70 7.21
CA ARG A 113 2.15 -7.34 6.44
C ARG A 113 1.96 -7.14 4.94
N TYR A 114 0.73 -7.31 4.44
CA TYR A 114 0.40 -7.18 3.03
C TYR A 114 0.38 -5.71 2.57
N GLU A 115 -0.05 -4.77 3.41
CA GLU A 115 -0.05 -3.33 3.13
C GLU A 115 1.34 -2.68 3.28
N ARG A 116 2.34 -3.42 3.80
CA ARG A 116 3.71 -2.92 3.94
C ARG A 116 4.20 -2.38 2.58
N ARG A 117 4.80 -1.18 2.57
CA ARG A 117 5.29 -0.45 1.37
C ARG A 117 4.21 0.12 0.44
N LEU A 118 2.92 -0.23 0.57
CA LEU A 118 1.86 0.42 -0.21
C LEU A 118 1.73 1.90 0.16
N ASN A 119 1.99 2.24 1.44
CA ASN A 119 2.01 3.63 1.90
C ASN A 119 3.04 4.48 1.14
N PHE A 120 4.20 3.90 0.79
CA PHE A 120 5.20 4.62 -0.01
C PHE A 120 4.64 4.96 -1.41
N LEU A 121 4.02 3.98 -2.08
CA LEU A 121 3.40 4.22 -3.39
C LEU A 121 2.26 5.25 -3.29
N ALA A 122 1.44 5.19 -2.24
CA ALA A 122 0.37 6.14 -2.01
C ALA A 122 0.90 7.58 -1.83
N THR A 123 1.89 7.75 -0.95
CA THR A 123 2.52 9.05 -0.70
C THR A 123 3.24 9.56 -1.94
N LEU A 124 3.93 8.70 -2.67
CA LEU A 124 4.62 9.11 -3.90
C LEU A 124 3.62 9.51 -4.98
N ALA A 125 2.56 8.74 -5.17
CA ALA A 125 1.49 9.04 -6.12
C ALA A 125 0.84 10.40 -5.86
N SER A 126 0.60 10.76 -4.59
CA SER A 126 -0.01 12.04 -4.24
C SER A 126 0.96 13.22 -4.32
N ASN A 127 2.26 13.01 -4.06
CA ASN A 127 3.23 14.10 -3.93
C ASN A 127 4.12 14.33 -5.15
N ALA A 128 4.38 13.31 -5.99
CA ALA A 128 5.21 13.47 -7.19
C ALA A 128 4.72 14.56 -8.15
N PRO A 129 3.40 14.76 -8.40
CA PRO A 129 2.92 15.86 -9.23
C PRO A 129 3.25 17.23 -8.63
N TYR A 130 3.16 17.37 -7.29
CA TYR A 130 3.49 18.61 -6.59
C TYR A 130 5.00 18.89 -6.60
N ILE A 131 5.84 17.86 -6.53
CA ILE A 131 7.29 18.00 -6.70
C ILE A 131 7.61 18.49 -8.12
N GLY A 132 6.94 17.94 -9.15
CA GLY A 132 7.11 18.41 -10.53
C GLY A 132 6.61 19.84 -10.76
N LEU A 133 5.47 20.20 -10.19
CA LEU A 133 4.94 21.56 -10.19
C LEU A 133 5.91 22.52 -9.49
N PHE A 134 6.46 22.13 -8.35
CA PHE A 134 7.49 22.92 -7.67
C PHE A 134 8.70 23.16 -8.57
N GLY A 135 9.15 22.16 -9.32
CA GLY A 135 10.19 22.31 -10.35
C GLY A 135 9.85 23.37 -11.41
N THR A 136 8.60 23.42 -11.88
CA THR A 136 8.18 24.48 -12.82
C THR A 136 8.27 25.87 -12.21
N VAL A 137 7.84 26.03 -10.96
CA VAL A 137 7.86 27.31 -10.26
C VAL A 137 9.30 27.81 -10.12
N LEU A 138 10.22 26.92 -9.72
CA LEU A 138 11.65 27.27 -9.61
C LEU A 138 12.26 27.67 -10.96
N GLY A 139 11.97 26.91 -12.03
CA GLY A 139 12.49 27.22 -13.36
C GLY A 139 11.97 28.54 -13.94
N ILE A 140 10.68 28.85 -13.71
CA ILE A 140 10.09 30.14 -14.09
C ILE A 140 10.74 31.29 -13.32
N ILE A 141 10.91 31.17 -11.99
CA ILE A 141 11.56 32.19 -11.16
C ILE A 141 13.00 32.44 -11.65
N ARG A 142 13.75 31.39 -11.96
CA ARG A 142 15.11 31.50 -12.51
C ARG A 142 15.11 32.20 -13.86
N SER A 143 14.23 31.82 -14.76
CA SER A 143 14.12 32.40 -16.10
C SER A 143 13.85 33.92 -16.03
N PHE A 144 12.93 34.36 -15.16
CA PHE A 144 12.66 35.79 -14.96
C PHE A 144 13.83 36.55 -14.31
N ARG A 145 14.58 35.92 -13.40
CA ARG A 145 15.80 36.51 -12.82
C ARG A 145 16.86 36.73 -13.90
N ASP A 146 17.11 35.73 -14.74
CA ASP A 146 18.12 35.82 -15.79
C ASP A 146 17.73 36.91 -16.82
N LEU A 147 16.45 37.01 -17.17
CA LEU A 147 15.88 38.09 -17.99
C LEU A 147 16.17 39.49 -17.41
N SER A 148 16.01 39.66 -16.09
CA SER A 148 16.26 40.94 -15.41
C SER A 148 17.72 41.40 -15.44
N THR A 149 18.66 40.48 -15.66
CA THR A 149 20.09 40.78 -15.67
C THR A 149 20.62 41.16 -17.06
N ASN A 150 20.09 40.57 -18.14
CA ASN A 150 20.63 40.74 -19.50
C ASN A 150 19.54 40.83 -20.58
N MET A 151 18.81 41.95 -20.63
CA MET A 151 17.64 42.17 -21.53
C MET A 151 17.92 41.95 -23.03
N ALA A 152 19.16 42.18 -23.51
CA ALA A 152 19.51 42.17 -24.93
C ALA A 152 19.73 40.76 -25.54
N GLU A 153 20.10 39.76 -24.72
CA GLU A 153 20.29 38.35 -25.14
C GLU A 153 19.23 37.39 -24.58
N ALA A 154 18.27 37.93 -23.80
CA ALA A 154 17.45 37.15 -22.88
C ALA A 154 16.45 36.17 -23.51
N SER A 155 16.07 36.33 -24.78
CA SER A 155 14.91 35.60 -25.30
C SER A 155 15.12 34.08 -25.41
N SER A 156 16.27 33.61 -25.90
CA SER A 156 16.47 32.15 -26.08
C SER A 156 16.73 31.44 -24.76
N ALA A 157 17.53 32.03 -23.87
CA ALA A 157 17.87 31.46 -22.56
C ALA A 157 16.64 31.33 -21.66
N VAL A 158 15.76 32.34 -21.66
CA VAL A 158 14.49 32.30 -20.91
C VAL A 158 13.57 31.21 -21.45
N MET A 159 13.44 31.09 -22.77
CA MET A 159 12.61 30.06 -23.39
C MET A 159 13.13 28.65 -23.08
N ALA A 160 14.45 28.45 -23.07
CA ALA A 160 15.06 27.19 -22.65
C ALA A 160 14.78 26.87 -21.17
N GLY A 161 14.95 27.85 -20.26
CA GLY A 161 14.67 27.67 -18.83
C GLY A 161 13.21 27.33 -18.53
N ILE A 162 12.26 27.94 -19.25
CA ILE A 162 10.84 27.60 -19.14
C ILE A 162 10.57 26.19 -19.67
N ALA A 163 11.18 25.81 -20.80
CA ALA A 163 11.03 24.46 -21.35
C ALA A 163 11.54 23.39 -20.37
N GLU A 164 12.70 23.58 -19.74
CA GLU A 164 13.21 22.70 -18.67
C GLU A 164 12.24 22.62 -17.49
N ALA A 165 11.67 23.76 -17.09
CA ALA A 165 10.67 23.80 -16.03
C ALA A 165 9.47 22.89 -16.35
N LEU A 166 8.93 22.98 -17.57
CA LEU A 166 7.79 22.16 -18.02
C LEU A 166 8.10 20.66 -18.02
N ILE A 167 9.34 20.27 -18.33
CA ILE A 167 9.79 18.88 -18.26
C ILE A 167 9.68 18.35 -16.81
N ALA A 168 9.99 19.16 -15.79
CA ALA A 168 9.87 18.73 -14.38
C ALA A 168 8.45 18.30 -14.00
N THR A 169 7.43 19.02 -14.49
CA THR A 169 6.03 18.61 -14.28
C THR A 169 5.67 17.37 -15.05
N ALA A 170 6.08 17.26 -16.32
CA ALA A 170 5.85 16.06 -17.12
C ALA A 170 6.44 14.81 -16.44
N VAL A 171 7.67 14.92 -15.92
CA VAL A 171 8.33 13.84 -15.17
C VAL A 171 7.60 13.56 -13.86
N GLY A 172 7.16 14.58 -13.12
CA GLY A 172 6.38 14.40 -11.88
C GLY A 172 5.10 13.59 -12.11
N LEU A 173 4.38 13.88 -13.20
CA LEU A 173 3.21 13.11 -13.62
C LEU A 173 3.58 11.68 -14.05
N LEU A 174 4.66 11.52 -14.82
CA LEU A 174 5.15 10.22 -15.26
C LEU A 174 5.52 9.30 -14.08
N VAL A 175 5.99 9.85 -12.97
CA VAL A 175 6.27 9.10 -11.74
C VAL A 175 4.99 8.78 -10.96
N ALA A 176 4.06 9.73 -10.90
CA ALA A 176 2.82 9.60 -10.14
C ALA A 176 1.85 8.56 -10.73
N ILE A 177 1.69 8.53 -12.05
CA ILE A 177 0.69 7.70 -12.74
C ILE A 177 0.92 6.20 -12.50
N PRO A 178 2.13 5.64 -12.73
CA PRO A 178 2.39 4.23 -12.43
C PRO A 178 2.25 3.91 -10.94
N ALA A 179 2.68 4.82 -10.07
CA ALA A 179 2.59 4.64 -8.61
C ALA A 179 1.12 4.52 -8.15
N VAL A 180 0.22 5.38 -8.65
CA VAL A 180 -1.21 5.32 -8.27
C VAL A 180 -1.89 4.08 -8.82
N VAL A 181 -1.59 3.68 -10.05
CA VAL A 181 -2.15 2.47 -10.67
C VAL A 181 -1.73 1.24 -9.87
N ALA A 182 -0.44 1.11 -9.56
CA ALA A 182 0.08 -0.01 -8.77
C ALA A 182 -0.49 -0.02 -7.35
N PHE A 183 -0.56 1.13 -6.68
CA PHE A 183 -1.18 1.25 -5.36
C PHE A 183 -2.63 0.75 -5.37
N ASN A 184 -3.45 1.22 -6.31
CA ASN A 184 -4.85 0.83 -6.41
C ASN A 184 -5.01 -0.67 -6.71
N TYR A 185 -4.17 -1.20 -7.61
CA TYR A 185 -4.17 -2.63 -7.95
C TYR A 185 -3.83 -3.50 -6.74
N PHE A 186 -2.74 -3.20 -6.02
CA PHE A 186 -2.35 -3.97 -4.84
C PHE A 186 -3.32 -3.81 -3.69
N LYS A 187 -3.89 -2.62 -3.50
CA LYS A 187 -4.92 -2.38 -2.48
C LYS A 187 -6.17 -3.22 -2.74
N ALA A 188 -6.58 -3.40 -4.00
CA ALA A 188 -7.67 -4.29 -4.34
C ALA A 188 -7.37 -5.74 -3.94
N ILE A 189 -6.18 -6.25 -4.27
CA ILE A 189 -5.75 -7.60 -3.87
C ILE A 189 -5.80 -7.81 -2.34
N VAL A 190 -5.30 -6.85 -1.57
CA VAL A 190 -5.34 -6.95 -0.09
C VAL A 190 -6.78 -6.95 0.43
N LYS A 191 -7.65 -6.13 -0.17
CA LYS A 191 -9.07 -6.07 0.20
C LYS A 191 -9.79 -7.40 -0.07
N ASP A 192 -9.54 -7.99 -1.23
CA ASP A 192 -10.14 -9.27 -1.62
C ASP A 192 -9.67 -10.38 -0.66
N ALA A 193 -8.35 -10.51 -0.44
CA ALA A 193 -7.78 -11.47 0.50
C ALA A 193 -8.31 -11.30 1.94
N ALA A 194 -8.50 -10.05 2.40
CA ALA A 194 -9.08 -9.78 3.71
C ALA A 194 -10.56 -10.18 3.79
N THR A 195 -11.31 -10.04 2.69
CA THR A 195 -12.71 -10.50 2.61
C THR A 195 -12.77 -12.02 2.68
N ASP A 196 -11.88 -12.71 1.97
CA ASP A 196 -11.78 -14.16 1.97
C ASP A 196 -11.42 -14.72 3.36
N CYS A 197 -10.52 -14.04 4.08
CA CYS A 197 -10.25 -14.35 5.49
C CYS A 197 -11.49 -14.28 6.37
N GLN A 198 -12.31 -13.24 6.19
CA GLN A 198 -13.53 -13.07 6.97
C GLN A 198 -14.54 -14.18 6.68
N LEU A 199 -14.63 -14.63 5.42
CA LEU A 199 -15.49 -15.75 5.04
C LEU A 199 -15.05 -17.05 5.73
N LEU A 200 -13.77 -17.41 5.64
CA LEU A 200 -13.24 -18.61 6.28
C LEU A 200 -13.32 -18.55 7.81
N SER A 201 -13.05 -17.38 8.40
CA SER A 201 -13.18 -17.13 9.84
C SER A 201 -14.61 -17.37 10.32
N ARG A 202 -15.61 -16.90 9.56
CA ARG A 202 -17.03 -17.14 9.87
C ARG A 202 -17.40 -18.60 9.74
N THR A 203 -16.89 -19.32 8.74
CA THR A 203 -17.10 -20.77 8.63
C THR A 203 -16.55 -21.53 9.84
N LEU A 204 -15.34 -21.20 10.27
CA LEU A 204 -14.75 -21.78 11.48
C LEU A 204 -15.59 -21.47 12.73
N LEU A 205 -15.94 -20.20 12.95
CA LEU A 205 -16.72 -19.79 14.12
C LEU A 205 -18.13 -20.41 14.13
N ALA A 206 -18.77 -20.53 12.97
CA ALA A 206 -20.07 -21.20 12.87
C ALA A 206 -19.97 -22.66 13.31
N GLN A 207 -18.92 -23.37 12.90
CA GLN A 207 -18.69 -24.75 13.32
C GLN A 207 -18.35 -24.88 14.81
N LEU A 208 -17.53 -23.98 15.36
CA LEU A 208 -17.24 -23.97 16.80
C LEU A 208 -18.49 -23.71 17.63
N LYS A 209 -19.32 -22.73 17.24
CA LYS A 209 -20.59 -22.43 17.91
C LYS A 209 -21.56 -23.62 17.80
N ALA A 210 -21.63 -24.29 16.64
CA ALA A 210 -22.44 -25.48 16.46
C ALA A 210 -21.98 -26.67 17.32
N ALA A 211 -20.67 -26.86 17.48
CA ALA A 211 -20.09 -27.89 18.36
C ALA A 211 -20.33 -27.60 19.85
N ASP A 212 -20.40 -26.32 20.23
CA ASP A 212 -20.69 -25.88 21.61
C ASP A 212 -22.19 -26.04 21.97
N LEU A 213 -23.08 -26.04 20.97
CA LEU A 213 -24.54 -26.04 21.13
C LEU A 213 -25.24 -27.35 21.60
N PRO A 214 -24.64 -28.57 21.66
CA PRO A 214 -25.33 -29.77 22.17
C PRO A 214 -24.78 -30.43 23.45
N ALA A 215 -23.91 -29.79 24.25
CA ALA A 215 -23.49 -30.33 25.56
C ALA A 215 -24.24 -29.71 26.76
N SER A 216 -24.79 -28.49 26.63
CA SER A 216 -25.41 -27.76 27.75
C SER A 216 -26.93 -28.01 27.91
N SER A 217 -27.63 -28.44 26.85
CA SER A 217 -29.10 -28.62 26.90
C SER A 217 -29.58 -30.01 27.36
N ALA A 218 -28.70 -31.01 27.38
CA ALA A 218 -29.03 -32.37 27.80
C ALA A 218 -29.04 -32.55 29.33
N ALA A 219 -28.41 -31.67 30.10
CA ALA A 219 -28.30 -31.77 31.56
C ALA A 219 -29.43 -31.06 32.35
N LYS A 220 -30.50 -30.60 31.67
CA LYS A 220 -31.66 -29.92 32.29
C LYS A 220 -32.98 -30.67 32.12
N ARG A 221 -32.93 -31.94 31.71
CA ARG A 221 -34.10 -32.82 31.59
C ARG A 221 -33.82 -34.14 32.31
N ASP A 222 -33.55 -34.08 33.60
CA ASP A 222 -33.74 -35.18 34.55
C ASP A 222 -34.09 -34.58 35.92
#